data_AF-A0AAD8ACP3-F1
#
_entry.id   AF-A0AAD8ACP3-F1
#
_cell.length_a   1.000
_cell.length_b   1.000
_cell.length_c   1.000
_cell.angle_alpha   90.00
_cell.angle_beta   90.00
_cell.angle_gamma   90.00
#
_symmetry.space_group_name_H-M   'P 1'
#
loop_
_entity.id
_entity.type
_entity.pdbx_description
1 polymer ?
#
loop_
_entity_poly.entity_id
_entity_poly.type
_entity_poly.pdbx_seq_one_letter_code
_entity_poly.pdbx_strand_id
1 'polypeptide(L)'
;VLHEGIVDRCFSPGEQHLTCSKNHVYPKDKQNTNYIIKNEQFSINVLFQPQDVKLNLNVGEKFDLLIKYKHARNYPVDLYYLMDLSASMKDDKDSLSKLGNKLADVMQNITTDFRLGFGSFVEKVDMPFVSTVKEKLKEPCSGCVAPYGFKNHLRLNNDTK
;
A
#
# COMPACT_ATOMS: atom_id res chain seq x y z
N VAL A 1 10.13 -63.08 -27.17
CA VAL A 1 10.06 -62.62 -25.76
C VAL A 1 9.65 -61.16 -25.81
N LEU A 2 8.36 -60.90 -25.67
CA LEU A 2 7.83 -59.55 -25.53
C LEU A 2 8.28 -59.07 -24.15
N HIS A 3 9.35 -58.28 -24.10
CA HIS A 3 9.54 -57.44 -22.93
C HIS A 3 8.35 -56.49 -22.95
N GLU A 4 7.42 -56.66 -22.00
CA GLU A 4 6.39 -55.68 -21.64
C GLU A 4 7.11 -54.42 -21.14
N GLY A 5 7.73 -53.72 -22.09
CA GLY A 5 8.46 -52.49 -21.89
C GLY A 5 7.44 -51.41 -21.60
N ILE A 6 7.64 -50.74 -20.48
CA ILE A 6 6.94 -49.51 -20.12
C ILE A 6 7.07 -48.58 -21.32
N VAL A 7 5.98 -48.41 -22.08
CA VAL A 7 5.94 -47.46 -23.19
C VAL A 7 6.05 -46.09 -22.56
N ASP A 8 7.12 -45.35 -22.87
CA ASP A 8 7.25 -43.97 -22.43
C ASP A 8 6.19 -43.12 -23.16
N ARG A 9 5.17 -42.70 -22.40
CA ARG A 9 4.05 -41.91 -22.92
C ARG A 9 4.23 -40.42 -22.66
N CYS A 10 5.30 -40.03 -21.96
CA CYS A 10 5.65 -38.64 -21.71
C CYS A 10 6.79 -38.24 -22.66
N PHE A 11 6.53 -37.27 -23.52
CA PHE A 11 7.47 -36.87 -24.56
C PHE A 11 7.40 -35.36 -24.75
N SER A 12 8.48 -34.77 -25.24
CA SER A 12 8.54 -33.34 -25.53
C SER A 12 7.87 -33.04 -26.88
N PRO A 13 7.19 -31.89 -27.04
CA PRO A 13 6.66 -31.48 -28.34
C PRO A 13 7.77 -31.41 -29.39
N GLY A 14 7.69 -32.25 -30.43
CA GLY A 14 8.68 -32.32 -31.51
C GLY A 14 9.51 -33.60 -31.57
N GLU A 15 9.44 -34.47 -30.56
CA GLU A 15 10.05 -35.82 -30.62
C GLU A 15 9.20 -36.74 -31.52
N GLN A 16 9.61 -36.89 -32.78
CA GLN A 16 8.85 -37.52 -33.88
C GLN A 16 8.67 -39.06 -33.79
N HIS A 17 8.88 -39.69 -32.64
CA HIS A 17 8.85 -41.15 -32.52
C HIS A 17 7.46 -41.76 -32.29
N LEU A 18 6.40 -40.96 -32.19
CA LEU A 18 5.09 -41.43 -31.78
C LEU A 18 4.05 -41.30 -32.90
N THR A 19 3.53 -42.43 -33.36
CA THR A 19 2.34 -42.57 -34.22
C THR A 19 1.03 -42.19 -33.50
N CYS A 20 1.10 -41.36 -32.46
CA CYS A 20 -0.05 -41.00 -31.64
C CYS A 20 -0.89 -39.94 -32.35
N SER A 21 -2.18 -40.20 -32.52
CA SER A 21 -3.11 -39.19 -33.03
C SER A 21 -3.19 -38.01 -32.05
N LYS A 22 -3.25 -36.77 -32.57
CA LYS A 22 -3.38 -35.53 -31.79
C LYS A 22 -4.55 -35.58 -30.79
N ASN A 23 -5.58 -36.38 -31.06
CA ASN A 23 -6.72 -36.56 -30.17
C ASN A 23 -6.39 -37.31 -28.86
N HIS A 24 -5.28 -38.04 -28.78
CA HIS A 24 -4.86 -38.78 -27.60
C HIS A 24 -3.67 -38.15 -26.84
N VAL A 25 -3.18 -36.98 -27.29
CA VAL A 25 -2.12 -36.22 -26.61
C VAL A 25 -2.74 -35.23 -25.61
N TYR A 26 -2.21 -35.16 -24.40
CA TYR A 26 -2.64 -34.27 -23.30
C TYR A 26 -1.43 -33.54 -22.68
N PRO A 27 -1.61 -32.36 -22.06
CA PRO A 27 -2.85 -31.61 -21.90
C PRO A 27 -3.36 -31.05 -23.25
N LYS A 28 -4.68 -30.91 -23.39
CA LYS A 28 -5.26 -30.26 -24.57
C LYS A 28 -4.99 -28.76 -24.52
N ASP A 29 -4.81 -28.16 -25.69
CA ASP A 29 -4.83 -26.71 -25.83
C ASP A 29 -6.16 -26.18 -25.26
N LYS A 30 -6.06 -25.39 -24.19
CA LYS A 30 -7.22 -24.76 -23.58
C LYS A 30 -7.66 -23.60 -24.46
N GLN A 31 -8.88 -23.64 -24.98
CA GLN A 31 -9.48 -22.47 -25.62
C GLN A 31 -9.95 -21.49 -24.55
N ASN A 32 -9.65 -20.19 -24.72
CA ASN A 32 -9.96 -19.10 -23.79
C ASN A 32 -9.33 -19.30 -22.39
N THR A 33 -8.01 -19.12 -22.29
CA THR A 33 -7.26 -19.22 -21.02
C THR A 33 -7.52 -18.06 -20.06
N ASN A 34 -8.16 -16.98 -20.51
CA ASN A 34 -8.49 -15.81 -19.71
C ASN A 34 -9.95 -15.35 -19.89
N TYR A 35 -10.63 -15.12 -18.77
CA TYR A 35 -11.95 -14.52 -18.73
C TYR A 35 -11.88 -13.26 -17.88
N ILE A 36 -12.12 -12.10 -18.48
CA ILE A 36 -12.27 -10.87 -17.72
C ILE A 36 -13.67 -10.88 -17.11
N ILE A 37 -13.75 -11.08 -15.80
CA ILE A 37 -15.01 -11.11 -15.06
C ILE A 37 -15.52 -9.69 -14.84
N LYS A 38 -14.61 -8.76 -14.53
CA LYS A 38 -14.95 -7.38 -14.20
C LYS A 38 -13.97 -6.40 -14.83
N ASN A 39 -14.49 -5.49 -15.65
CA ASN A 39 -13.72 -4.45 -16.33
C ASN A 39 -14.50 -3.13 -16.42
N GLU A 40 -14.72 -2.52 -15.26
CA GLU A 40 -15.31 -1.20 -15.13
C GLU A 40 -14.44 -0.14 -15.79
N GLN A 41 -15.07 0.85 -16.42
CA GLN A 41 -14.41 2.00 -17.03
C GLN A 41 -13.67 2.85 -15.98
N PHE A 42 -12.58 3.50 -16.40
CA PHE A 42 -11.83 4.37 -15.50
C PHE A 42 -12.72 5.49 -15.00
N SER A 43 -12.73 5.67 -13.68
CA SER A 43 -13.47 6.72 -12.99
C SER A 43 -12.63 7.24 -11.82
N ILE A 44 -13.16 8.21 -11.07
CA ILE A 44 -12.52 8.70 -9.84
C ILE A 44 -12.25 7.57 -8.82
N ASN A 45 -13.09 6.53 -8.81
CA ASN A 45 -13.00 5.40 -7.88
C ASN A 45 -12.39 4.14 -8.52
N VAL A 46 -12.18 4.14 -9.83
CA VAL A 46 -11.66 2.98 -10.59
C VAL A 46 -10.40 3.40 -11.32
N LEU A 47 -9.25 3.14 -10.71
CA LEU A 47 -7.93 3.54 -11.22
C LEU A 47 -7.23 2.43 -12.01
N PHE A 48 -7.64 1.18 -11.83
CA PHE A 48 -7.02 -0.01 -12.41
C PHE A 48 -8.03 -0.84 -13.19
N GLN A 49 -7.56 -1.46 -14.27
CA GLN A 49 -8.35 -2.36 -15.13
C GLN A 49 -7.48 -3.53 -15.61
N PRO A 50 -8.06 -4.74 -15.76
CA PRO A 50 -9.37 -5.16 -15.27
C PRO A 50 -9.39 -5.33 -13.73
N GLN A 51 -10.57 -5.39 -13.10
CA GLN A 51 -10.70 -5.57 -11.64
C GLN A 51 -10.80 -7.04 -11.24
N ASP A 52 -11.29 -7.89 -12.15
CA ASP A 52 -11.42 -9.32 -11.89
C ASP A 52 -11.15 -10.13 -13.16
N VAL A 53 -10.29 -11.13 -13.05
CA VAL A 53 -9.84 -12.00 -14.14
C VAL A 53 -9.74 -13.43 -13.64
N LYS A 54 -10.37 -14.36 -14.36
CA LYS A 54 -10.22 -15.80 -14.17
C LYS A 54 -9.26 -16.35 -15.22
N LEU A 55 -8.18 -16.95 -14.74
CA LEU A 55 -7.18 -17.61 -15.59
C LEU A 55 -7.32 -19.13 -15.46
N ASN A 56 -7.24 -19.83 -16.59
CA ASN A 56 -7.24 -21.28 -16.65
C ASN A 56 -5.97 -21.76 -17.37
N LEU A 57 -4.89 -21.93 -16.61
CA LEU A 57 -3.55 -22.23 -17.13
C LEU A 57 -3.17 -23.69 -16.86
N ASN A 58 -2.28 -24.23 -17.69
CA ASN A 58 -1.60 -25.49 -17.41
C ASN A 58 -0.37 -25.28 -16.50
N VAL A 59 0.13 -26.36 -15.90
CA VAL A 59 1.34 -26.29 -15.08
C VAL A 59 2.51 -25.85 -15.95
N GLY A 60 3.18 -24.77 -15.56
CA GLY A 60 4.31 -24.18 -16.30
C GLY A 60 3.93 -23.25 -17.46
N GLU A 61 2.64 -23.10 -17.76
CA GLU A 61 2.16 -22.14 -18.76
C GLU A 61 2.28 -20.71 -18.25
N LYS A 62 2.86 -19.83 -19.08
CA LYS A 62 2.98 -18.40 -18.79
C LYS A 62 1.80 -17.65 -19.40
N PHE A 63 1.30 -16.66 -18.67
CA PHE A 63 0.23 -15.79 -19.13
C PHE A 63 0.56 -14.33 -18.84
N ASP A 64 0.57 -13.50 -19.87
CA ASP A 64 0.84 -12.08 -19.76
C ASP A 64 -0.48 -11.31 -19.53
N LEU A 65 -0.68 -10.85 -18.30
CA LEU A 65 -1.84 -10.04 -17.95
C LEU A 65 -1.55 -8.55 -18.17
N LEU A 66 -2.28 -7.93 -19.10
CA LEU A 66 -2.23 -6.49 -19.29
C LEU A 66 -3.07 -5.76 -18.24
N ILE A 67 -2.40 -5.05 -17.33
CA ILE A 67 -3.04 -4.16 -16.36
C ILE A 67 -2.88 -2.72 -16.83
N LYS A 68 -3.99 -1.98 -16.87
CA LYS A 68 -4.02 -0.56 -17.23
C LYS A 68 -4.28 0.28 -15.99
N TYR A 69 -3.57 1.40 -15.87
CA TYR A 69 -3.71 2.35 -14.78
C TYR A 69 -4.01 3.75 -15.31
N LYS A 70 -4.89 4.48 -14.62
CA LYS A 70 -5.17 5.89 -14.88
C LYS A 70 -5.28 6.65 -13.58
N HIS A 71 -4.44 7.67 -13.40
CA HIS A 71 -4.46 8.55 -12.25
C HIS A 71 -5.72 9.44 -12.24
N ALA A 72 -6.40 9.52 -11.10
CA ALA A 72 -7.55 10.43 -10.90
C ALA A 72 -7.06 11.81 -10.46
N ARG A 73 -7.66 12.88 -11.00
CA ARG A 73 -7.24 14.27 -10.71
C ARG A 73 -7.64 14.77 -9.32
N ASN A 74 -8.69 14.22 -8.73
CA ASN A 74 -9.28 14.66 -7.47
C ASN A 74 -9.43 13.44 -6.53
N TYR A 75 -8.32 12.96 -5.97
CA TYR A 75 -8.32 11.79 -5.10
C TYR A 75 -8.28 12.23 -3.63
N PRO A 76 -9.02 11.57 -2.71
CA PRO A 76 -9.01 11.93 -1.30
C PRO A 76 -7.61 11.80 -0.69
N VAL A 77 -7.25 12.73 0.19
CA VAL A 77 -5.94 12.75 0.86
C VAL A 77 -6.10 12.90 2.36
N ASP A 78 -5.45 12.00 3.10
CA ASP A 78 -5.28 12.11 4.55
C ASP A 78 -3.84 12.51 4.86
N LEU A 79 -3.67 13.60 5.59
CA LEU A 79 -2.37 14.04 6.08
C LEU A 79 -2.37 14.01 7.61
N TYR A 80 -1.56 13.11 8.18
CA TYR A 80 -1.35 13.07 9.62
C TYR A 80 0.01 13.69 9.96
N TYR A 81 -0.01 14.86 10.56
CA TYR A 81 1.20 15.58 10.93
C TYR A 81 1.70 15.08 12.29
N LEU A 82 2.84 14.40 12.28
CA LEU A 82 3.49 13.88 13.49
C LEU A 82 4.68 14.78 13.85
N MET A 83 4.55 15.52 14.96
CA MET A 83 5.51 16.54 15.35
C MET A 83 6.37 16.10 16.54
N ASP A 84 7.67 16.36 16.45
CA ASP A 84 8.54 16.34 17.63
C ASP A 84 8.27 17.61 18.46
N LEU A 85 7.89 17.43 19.74
CA LEU A 85 7.71 18.52 20.71
C LEU A 85 8.78 18.52 21.80
N SER A 86 9.96 17.97 21.49
CA SER A 86 11.17 18.10 22.29
C SER A 86 11.64 19.55 22.39
N ALA A 87 12.56 19.81 23.32
CA ALA A 87 13.05 21.17 23.59
C ALA A 87 13.75 21.80 22.38
N SER A 88 14.33 21.00 21.47
CA SER A 88 14.98 21.50 20.25
C SER A 88 13.99 22.03 19.21
N MET A 89 12.71 21.66 19.29
CA MET A 89 11.67 22.07 18.33
C MET A 89 10.89 23.31 18.79
N LYS A 90 11.43 24.04 19.77
CA LYS A 90 10.72 25.14 20.45
C LYS A 90 10.38 26.29 19.50
N ASP A 91 11.30 26.68 18.63
CA ASP A 91 11.14 27.72 17.61
C ASP A 91 10.30 27.24 16.42
N ASP A 92 10.43 25.97 16.04
CA ASP A 92 9.65 25.37 14.96
C ASP A 92 8.14 25.27 15.25
N LYS A 93 7.76 25.13 16.53
CA LYS A 93 6.35 25.11 16.97
C LYS A 93 5.55 26.31 16.47
N ASP A 94 6.11 27.50 16.57
CA ASP A 94 5.43 28.74 16.18
C ASP A 94 5.30 28.85 14.65
N SER A 95 6.30 28.35 13.93
CA SER A 95 6.28 28.27 12.47
C SER A 95 5.27 27.23 11.97
N LEU A 96 5.16 26.10 12.67
CA LEU A 96 4.27 25.00 12.29
C LEU A 96 2.80 25.30 12.50
N SER A 97 2.46 26.06 13.54
CA SER A 97 1.10 26.57 13.70
C SER A 97 0.66 27.43 12.52
N LYS A 98 1.56 28.25 11.96
CA LYS A 98 1.28 29.07 10.76
C LYS A 98 1.24 28.23 9.48
N LEU A 99 2.09 27.20 9.40
CA LEU A 99 2.15 26.31 8.24
C LEU A 99 0.91 25.44 8.11
N GLY A 100 0.30 24.99 9.23
CA GLY A 100 -0.90 24.16 9.22
C GLY A 100 -2.05 24.77 8.43
N ASN A 101 -2.36 26.05 8.68
CA ASN A 101 -3.42 26.77 7.97
C ASN A 101 -3.10 26.92 6.48
N LYS A 102 -1.86 27.28 6.16
CA LYS A 102 -1.43 27.42 4.76
C LYS A 102 -1.46 26.08 4.01
N LEU A 103 -1.07 25.00 4.67
CA LEU A 103 -1.11 23.65 4.11
C LEU A 103 -2.55 23.24 3.81
N ALA A 104 -3.47 23.48 4.75
CA ALA A 104 -4.89 23.21 4.55
C ALA A 104 -5.45 23.97 3.34
N ASP A 105 -5.18 25.28 3.24
CA ASP A 105 -5.64 26.11 2.12
C ASP A 105 -5.08 25.63 0.77
N VAL A 106 -3.79 25.23 0.73
CA VAL A 106 -3.17 24.70 -0.48
C VAL A 106 -3.77 23.34 -0.86
N MET A 107 -3.99 22.46 0.11
CA MET A 107 -4.52 21.12 -0.14
C MET A 107 -5.98 21.14 -0.58
N GLN A 108 -6.80 22.06 -0.06
CA GLN A 108 -8.18 22.27 -0.52
C GLN A 108 -8.27 22.70 -1.99
N ASN A 109 -7.22 23.33 -2.55
CA ASN A 109 -7.14 23.65 -3.97
C ASN A 109 -6.69 22.46 -4.85
N ILE A 110 -6.14 21.42 -4.25
CA ILE A 110 -5.65 20.22 -4.96
C ILE A 110 -6.71 19.11 -4.94
N THR A 111 -7.36 18.89 -3.79
CA THR A 111 -8.39 17.87 -3.62
C THR A 111 -9.59 18.38 -2.83
N THR A 112 -10.78 17.95 -3.22
CA THR A 112 -12.03 18.30 -2.53
C THR A 112 -12.25 17.50 -1.25
N ASP A 113 -11.50 16.41 -1.06
CA ASP A 113 -11.60 15.54 0.12
C ASP A 113 -10.23 15.47 0.80
N PHE A 114 -10.00 16.41 1.72
CA PHE A 114 -8.77 16.52 2.49
C PHE A 114 -9.06 16.37 3.97
N ARG A 115 -8.31 15.49 4.63
CA ARG A 115 -8.37 15.32 6.09
C ARG A 115 -7.03 15.60 6.72
N LEU A 116 -7.04 16.38 7.79
CA LEU A 116 -5.84 16.71 8.57
C LEU A 116 -5.92 16.09 9.95
N GLY A 117 -4.81 15.55 10.43
CA GLY A 117 -4.65 15.05 11.78
C GLY A 117 -3.33 15.53 12.37
N PHE A 118 -3.25 15.55 13.70
CA PHE A 118 -2.07 16.02 14.42
C PHE A 118 -1.75 15.10 15.59
N GLY A 119 -0.49 14.68 15.66
CA GLY A 119 0.07 13.96 16.78
C GLY A 119 1.43 14.52 17.13
N SER A 120 1.89 14.20 18.33
CA SER A 120 3.26 14.52 18.70
C SER A 120 3.91 13.42 19.49
N PHE A 121 5.22 13.49 19.56
CA PHE A 121 6.06 12.63 20.38
C PHE A 121 7.14 13.47 21.05
N VAL A 122 7.73 12.91 22.10
CA VAL A 122 8.96 13.44 22.70
C VAL A 122 9.94 12.28 22.80
N GLU A 123 9.71 11.37 23.76
CA GLU A 123 10.63 10.24 24.00
C GLU A 123 10.01 9.21 24.95
N LYS A 124 10.57 7.99 24.99
CA LYS A 124 10.25 6.98 26.01
C LYS A 124 10.54 7.53 27.43
N VAL A 125 9.55 7.43 28.31
CA VAL A 125 9.64 7.90 29.71
C VAL A 125 10.41 6.90 30.58
N ASP A 126 11.67 6.67 30.26
CA ASP A 126 12.56 5.77 30.98
C ASP A 126 14.03 6.20 30.87
N MET A 127 14.87 5.71 31.77
CA MET A 127 16.31 5.91 31.71
C MET A 127 16.90 5.11 30.53
N PRO A 128 17.92 5.64 29.80
CA PRO A 128 18.61 6.92 29.96
C PRO A 128 18.02 8.07 29.13
N PHE A 129 16.87 7.88 28.49
CA PHE A 129 16.33 8.83 27.53
C PHE A 129 15.73 10.08 28.18
N VAL A 130 15.12 9.92 29.37
CA VAL A 130 14.66 11.04 30.20
C VAL A 130 15.15 10.91 31.64
N SER A 131 15.30 12.04 32.32
CA SER A 131 15.60 12.05 33.75
C SER A 131 14.40 11.55 34.56
N THR A 132 14.60 10.53 35.40
CA THR A 132 13.57 9.98 36.29
C THR A 132 13.46 10.72 37.64
N VAL A 133 14.22 11.81 37.81
CA VAL A 133 14.08 12.71 38.97
C VAL A 133 12.69 13.34 38.96
N LYS A 134 11.96 13.28 40.07
CA LYS A 134 10.55 13.67 40.17
C LYS A 134 10.26 15.08 39.66
N GLU A 135 11.17 16.02 39.88
CA GLU A 135 11.05 17.41 39.40
C GLU A 135 11.19 17.49 37.88
N LYS A 136 12.16 16.76 37.31
CA LYS A 136 12.42 16.71 35.86
C LYS A 136 11.37 15.92 35.08
N LEU A 137 10.69 14.98 35.72
CA LEU A 137 9.51 14.31 35.13
C LEU A 137 8.30 15.23 35.03
N LYS A 138 8.18 16.23 35.91
CA LYS A 138 7.10 17.23 35.83
C LYS A 138 7.42 18.31 34.80
N GLU A 139 8.64 18.82 34.86
CA GLU A 139 9.11 19.90 33.99
C GLU A 139 10.59 19.67 33.63
N PRO A 140 10.88 19.04 32.47
CA PRO A 140 12.26 18.72 32.09
C PRO A 140 13.08 20.00 31.78
N CYS A 141 12.41 21.02 31.25
CA CYS A 141 12.92 22.35 30.94
C CYS A 141 11.86 23.43 31.20
N SER A 142 12.29 24.68 31.36
CA SER A 142 11.39 25.81 31.65
C SER A 142 10.31 25.98 30.58
N GLY A 143 9.04 25.82 30.97
CA GLY A 143 7.88 25.90 30.07
C GLY A 143 7.65 24.65 29.21
N CYS A 144 8.34 23.54 29.50
CA CYS A 144 8.18 22.28 28.78
C CYS A 144 7.15 21.39 29.47
N VAL A 145 6.39 20.66 28.66
CA VAL A 145 5.47 19.62 29.16
C VAL A 145 6.25 18.39 29.63
N ALA A 146 5.67 17.63 30.56
CA ALA A 146 6.21 16.33 30.97
C ALA A 146 6.46 15.43 29.74
N PRO A 147 7.54 14.63 29.72
CA PRO A 147 7.85 13.76 28.58
C PRO A 147 6.79 12.67 28.41
N TYR A 148 6.55 12.30 27.16
CA TYR A 148 5.63 11.21 26.77
C TYR A 148 6.12 10.58 25.47
N GLY A 149 5.76 9.31 25.26
CA GLY A 149 6.14 8.59 24.04
C GLY A 149 5.39 9.12 22.82
N PHE A 150 4.07 9.07 22.83
CA PHE A 150 3.24 9.57 21.73
C PHE A 150 1.90 10.08 22.28
N LYS A 151 1.38 11.13 21.65
CA LYS A 151 0.03 11.64 21.91
C LYS A 151 -0.66 12.01 20.60
N ASN A 152 -1.82 11.40 20.37
CA ASN A 152 -2.73 11.83 19.32
C ASN A 152 -3.55 13.02 19.83
N HIS A 153 -3.31 14.21 19.27
CA HIS A 153 -4.01 15.43 19.67
C HIS A 153 -5.27 15.67 18.84
N LEU A 154 -5.19 15.43 17.53
CA LEU A 154 -6.26 15.64 16.58
C LEU A 154 -6.39 14.41 15.68
N ARG A 155 -7.55 13.76 15.74
CA ARG A 155 -7.92 12.72 14.78
C ARG A 155 -8.12 13.35 13.41
N LEU A 156 -7.90 12.56 12.36
CA LEU A 156 -8.20 12.98 10.98
C LEU A 156 -9.62 13.55 10.90
N ASN A 157 -9.72 14.82 10.52
CA ASN A 157 -10.98 15.53 10.34
C ASN A 157 -10.91 16.45 9.11
N ASN A 158 -12.08 16.90 8.67
CA ASN A 158 -12.21 17.84 7.54
C ASN A 158 -12.18 19.30 8.02
N ASP A 159 -12.20 19.52 9.34
CA ASP A 159 -12.12 20.84 9.95
C ASP A 159 -10.66 21.23 10.15
N THR A 160 -10.12 21.87 9.13
CA THR A 160 -8.70 22.21 9.03
C THR A 160 -8.40 23.65 9.50
N LYS A 161 -9.32 24.28 10.25
CA LYS A 161 -9.21 25.66 10.74
C LYS A 161 -9.35 25.76 12.26
#